data_AF-A0A013UVJ9-F1
#
_entry.id   AF-A0A013UVJ9-F1
#
_cell.length_a   1.000
_cell.length_b   1.000
_cell.length_c   1.000
_cell.angle_alpha   90.00
_cell.angle_beta   90.00
_cell.angle_gamma   90.00
#
_symmetry.space_group_name_H-M   'P 1'
#
loop_
_entity.id
_entity.type
_entity.pdbx_description
1 polymer ?
#
loop_
_entity_poly.entity_id
_entity_poly.type
_entity_poly.pdbx_seq_one_letter_code
_entity_poly.pdbx_strand_id
1 'polypeptide(L)'
;MISIDQTKALQVCENILLDKKASNIQAHILPSENIIIDRLLERKVELQHAYRELYLKLGKYHQALRSFLEIFVSITSMHNPEEVVKSRSAQKQLNEVNQQIAVKAHELANLLESRSELINTSDFTTPTHYHIGNVIREASQSNPYFRSHLQAELKLLQGRFDFKYWPQLHELIRVIAEDARVALPTAIDSVTEAATSGERASLADYFRAFFEAIECNRHKEYGFLPDDFKLTDSSIATLANCALLLEPEEMIDGPYVKNFRSRERKRLNSGF
;
A
#
# COMPACT_ATOMS: atom_id res chain seq x y z
N MET A 1 4.81 9.47 44.28
CA MET A 1 4.66 8.02 44.56
C MET A 1 4.03 7.40 43.33
N ILE A 2 4.81 6.67 42.51
CA ILE A 2 4.29 5.93 41.37
C ILE A 2 3.52 4.73 41.93
N SER A 3 2.27 4.50 41.51
CA SER A 3 1.48 3.37 42.04
C SER A 3 2.03 2.04 41.50
N ILE A 4 1.90 0.95 42.27
CA ILE A 4 2.38 -0.39 41.87
C ILE A 4 1.85 -0.80 40.48
N ASP A 5 0.62 -0.40 40.15
CA ASP A 5 0.00 -0.64 38.84
C ASP A 5 0.69 0.12 37.69
N GLN A 6 1.25 1.31 37.94
CA GLN A 6 1.97 2.08 36.92
C GLN A 6 3.31 1.43 36.55
N THR A 7 4.07 0.98 37.55
CA THR A 7 5.34 0.30 37.32
C THR A 7 5.11 -1.03 36.58
N LYS A 8 4.07 -1.77 36.96
CA LYS A 8 3.71 -3.02 36.29
C LYS A 8 3.24 -2.78 34.84
N ALA A 9 2.40 -1.78 34.61
CA ALA A 9 1.94 -1.44 33.26
C ALA A 9 3.10 -1.09 32.32
N LEU A 10 4.04 -0.27 32.80
CA LEU A 10 5.21 0.13 32.04
C LEU A 10 6.08 -1.09 31.69
N GLN A 11 6.38 -1.94 32.67
CA GLN A 11 7.19 -3.14 32.45
C GLN A 11 6.56 -4.12 31.45
N VAL A 12 5.24 -4.33 31.52
CA VAL A 12 4.54 -5.24 30.59
C VAL A 12 4.57 -4.69 29.16
N CYS A 13 4.31 -3.39 28.97
CA CYS A 13 4.37 -2.77 27.65
C CYS A 13 5.79 -2.80 27.07
N GLU A 14 6.81 -2.46 27.88
CA GLU A 14 8.22 -2.49 27.44
C GLU A 14 8.66 -3.90 27.05
N ASN A 15 8.28 -4.92 27.84
CA ASN A 15 8.62 -6.32 27.52
C ASN A 15 8.04 -6.75 26.16
N ILE A 16 6.79 -6.39 25.86
CA ILE A 16 6.17 -6.69 24.56
C ILE A 16 6.97 -6.05 23.41
N LEU A 17 7.35 -4.78 23.58
CA LEU A 17 8.13 -4.06 22.57
C LEU A 17 9.54 -4.65 22.40
N LEU A 18 10.19 -5.04 23.49
CA LEU A 18 11.49 -5.70 23.48
C LEU A 18 11.42 -7.07 22.80
N ASP A 19 10.39 -7.89 23.08
CA ASP A 19 10.17 -9.20 22.45
C ASP A 19 9.96 -9.06 20.93
N LYS A 20 9.19 -8.05 20.51
CA LYS A 20 8.99 -7.72 19.09
C LYS A 20 10.30 -7.28 18.43
N LYS A 21 11.08 -6.39 19.08
CA LYS A 21 12.39 -5.96 18.59
C LYS A 21 13.35 -7.14 18.44
N ALA A 22 13.42 -8.02 19.43
CA ALA A 22 14.27 -9.21 19.40
C ALA A 22 13.89 -10.12 18.23
N SER A 23 12.60 -10.34 18.01
CA SER A 23 12.08 -11.13 16.88
C SER A 23 12.44 -10.50 15.53
N ASN A 24 12.29 -9.18 15.38
CA ASN A 24 12.65 -8.44 14.16
C ASN A 24 14.16 -8.53 13.87
N ILE A 25 15.02 -8.38 14.89
CA ILE A 25 16.48 -8.49 14.76
C ILE A 25 16.88 -9.91 14.35
N GLN A 26 16.33 -10.94 15.01
CA GLN A 26 16.63 -12.34 14.72
C GLN A 26 16.23 -12.73 13.28
N ALA A 27 15.11 -12.20 12.79
CA ALA A 27 14.62 -12.45 11.45
C ALA A 27 15.25 -11.52 10.39
N HIS A 28 16.06 -10.53 10.78
CA HIS A 28 16.62 -9.51 9.88
C HIS A 28 15.57 -8.73 9.07
N ILE A 29 14.44 -8.39 9.71
CA ILE A 29 13.32 -7.68 9.07
C ILE A 29 12.94 -6.40 9.85
N LEU A 30 12.15 -5.54 9.20
CA LEU A 30 11.44 -4.40 9.81
C LEU A 30 12.34 -3.45 10.64
N PRO A 31 13.44 -2.91 10.06
CA PRO A 31 14.32 -1.98 10.78
C PRO A 31 13.62 -0.67 11.16
N SER A 32 12.61 -0.25 10.39
CA SER A 32 11.78 0.93 10.68
C SER A 32 10.96 0.76 11.96
N GLU A 33 10.37 -0.40 12.20
CA GLU A 33 9.66 -0.72 13.44
C GLU A 33 10.60 -0.66 14.65
N ASN A 34 11.84 -1.15 14.50
CA ASN A 34 12.82 -1.14 15.59
C ASN A 34 13.18 0.28 16.03
N ILE A 35 13.25 1.24 15.09
CA ILE A 35 13.47 2.66 15.40
C ILE A 35 12.30 3.21 16.24
N ILE A 36 11.06 2.88 15.87
CA ILE A 36 9.89 3.33 16.64
C ILE A 36 9.89 2.70 18.04
N ILE A 37 10.21 1.41 18.15
CA ILE A 37 10.34 0.74 19.45
C ILE A 37 11.38 1.44 20.32
N ASP A 38 12.55 1.78 19.78
CA ASP A 38 13.60 2.48 20.52
C ASP A 38 13.16 3.84 21.04
N ARG A 39 12.47 4.63 20.22
CA ARG A 39 11.89 5.92 20.64
C ARG A 39 10.92 5.76 21.79
N LEU A 40 10.06 4.74 21.75
CA LEU A 40 9.10 4.46 22.81
C LEU A 40 9.80 4.05 24.12
N LEU A 41 10.83 3.20 24.04
CA LEU A 41 11.61 2.78 25.20
C LEU A 41 12.40 3.94 25.84
N GLU A 42 12.93 4.85 25.02
CA GLU A 42 13.64 6.05 25.49
C GLU A 42 12.71 7.04 26.20
N ARG A 43 11.46 7.20 25.72
CA ARG A 43 10.46 8.13 26.26
C ARG A 43 9.47 7.52 27.25
N LYS A 44 9.86 6.44 27.93
CA LYS A 44 9.01 5.71 28.88
C LYS A 44 8.34 6.56 29.98
N VAL A 45 8.99 7.66 30.39
CA VAL A 45 8.45 8.57 31.42
C VAL A 45 7.21 9.30 30.90
N GLU A 46 7.24 9.79 29.67
CA GLU A 46 6.10 10.45 29.01
C GLU A 46 4.95 9.45 28.80
N LEU A 47 5.28 8.20 28.49
CA LEU A 47 4.32 7.14 28.19
C LEU A 47 3.63 6.52 29.41
N GLN A 48 4.04 6.85 30.64
CA GLN A 48 3.50 6.24 31.87
C GLN A 48 1.98 6.25 31.94
N HIS A 49 1.35 7.38 31.59
CA HIS A 49 -0.11 7.49 31.62
C HIS A 49 -0.77 6.64 30.52
N ALA A 50 -0.23 6.70 29.29
CA ALA A 50 -0.76 5.96 28.16
C ALA A 50 -0.63 4.44 28.36
N TYR A 51 0.53 3.97 28.83
CA TYR A 51 0.76 2.56 29.15
C TYR A 51 -0.11 2.08 30.29
N ARG A 52 -0.33 2.90 31.31
CA ARG A 52 -1.28 2.57 32.39
C ARG A 52 -2.70 2.39 31.84
N GLU A 53 -3.18 3.31 31.01
CA GLU A 53 -4.51 3.20 30.40
C GLU A 53 -4.64 1.93 29.55
N LEU A 54 -3.64 1.66 28.70
CA LEU A 54 -3.56 0.44 27.89
C LEU A 54 -3.60 -0.82 28.74
N TYR A 55 -2.76 -0.88 29.78
CA TYR A 55 -2.70 -2.02 30.68
C TYR A 55 -3.99 -2.23 31.46
N LEU A 56 -4.66 -1.15 31.91
CA LEU A 56 -5.96 -1.27 32.58
C LEU A 56 -7.06 -1.81 31.65
N LYS A 57 -7.01 -1.47 30.36
CA LYS A 57 -8.03 -1.87 29.38
C LYS A 57 -7.75 -3.24 28.75
N LEU A 58 -6.50 -3.55 28.46
CA LEU A 58 -6.08 -4.73 27.70
C LEU A 58 -5.20 -5.69 28.50
N GLY A 59 -4.65 -5.30 29.65
CA GLY A 59 -3.66 -6.11 30.38
C GLY A 59 -4.17 -7.45 30.90
N LYS A 60 -5.49 -7.67 30.96
CA LYS A 60 -6.09 -9.00 31.21
C LYS A 60 -5.90 -9.96 30.04
N TYR A 61 -5.76 -9.44 28.83
CA TYR A 61 -5.63 -10.18 27.58
C TYR A 61 -4.30 -9.82 26.93
N HIS A 62 -3.23 -10.53 27.32
CA HIS A 62 -1.87 -10.23 26.84
C HIS A 62 -1.79 -10.12 25.31
N GLN A 63 -2.50 -10.98 24.58
CA GLN A 63 -2.54 -10.94 23.12
C GLN A 63 -3.19 -9.64 22.58
N ALA A 64 -4.24 -9.13 23.22
CA ALA A 64 -4.88 -7.88 22.80
C ALA A 64 -3.95 -6.67 23.01
N LEU A 65 -3.25 -6.63 24.15
CA LEU A 65 -2.25 -5.60 24.44
C LEU A 65 -1.08 -5.67 23.46
N ARG A 66 -0.61 -6.89 23.16
CA ARG A 66 0.43 -7.14 22.17
C ARG A 66 0.02 -6.68 20.78
N SER A 67 -1.14 -7.11 20.29
CA SER A 67 -1.65 -6.72 18.98
C SER A 67 -1.81 -5.20 18.86
N PHE A 68 -2.31 -4.52 19.91
CA PHE A 68 -2.39 -3.06 19.89
C PHE A 68 -1.01 -2.41 19.68
N LEU A 69 0.00 -2.83 20.45
CA LEU A 69 1.36 -2.27 20.36
C LEU A 69 2.02 -2.58 19.01
N GLU A 70 1.82 -3.80 18.48
CA GLU A 70 2.31 -4.18 17.15
C GLU A 70 1.66 -3.34 16.03
N ILE A 71 0.34 -3.16 16.07
CA ILE A 71 -0.39 -2.28 15.13
C ILE A 71 0.14 -0.84 15.22
N PHE A 72 0.28 -0.32 16.44
CA PHE A 72 0.78 1.03 16.66
C PHE A 72 2.18 1.21 16.07
N VAL A 73 3.11 0.33 16.40
CA VAL A 73 4.48 0.37 15.86
C VAL A 73 4.48 0.25 14.33
N SER A 74 3.70 -0.68 13.77
CA SER A 74 3.60 -0.88 12.32
C SER A 74 3.11 0.39 11.62
N ILE A 75 1.96 0.94 12.02
CA ILE A 75 1.38 2.14 11.40
C ILE A 75 2.30 3.36 11.57
N THR A 76 2.90 3.53 12.74
CA THR A 76 3.83 4.64 12.96
C THR A 76 5.11 4.49 12.13
N SER A 77 5.61 3.26 11.96
CA SER A 77 6.77 3.01 11.09
C SER A 77 6.47 3.27 9.62
N MET A 78 5.25 2.97 9.17
CA MET A 78 4.76 3.27 7.82
C MET A 78 4.59 4.78 7.59
N HIS A 79 4.33 5.55 8.65
CA HIS A 79 4.24 7.02 8.58
C HIS A 79 5.60 7.72 8.55
N ASN A 80 6.73 6.98 8.53
CA ASN A 80 8.03 7.57 8.28
C ASN A 80 8.01 8.31 6.91
N PRO A 81 8.29 9.63 6.85
CA PRO A 81 8.16 10.43 5.64
C PRO A 81 8.87 9.83 4.42
N GLU A 82 10.01 9.16 4.61
CA GLU A 82 10.78 8.56 3.52
C GLU A 82 10.06 7.38 2.86
N GLU A 83 9.40 6.50 3.62
CA GLU A 83 8.69 5.33 3.08
C GLU A 83 7.35 5.73 2.44
N VAL A 84 6.66 6.70 3.03
CA VAL A 84 5.46 7.30 2.41
C VAL A 84 5.82 8.01 1.10
N VAL A 85 6.92 8.77 1.07
CA VAL A 85 7.41 9.42 -0.15
C VAL A 85 7.82 8.40 -1.21
N LYS A 86 8.48 7.30 -0.83
CA LYS A 86 8.83 6.22 -1.76
C LYS A 86 7.59 5.54 -2.34
N SER A 87 6.62 5.17 -1.51
CA SER A 87 5.38 4.52 -1.96
C SER A 87 4.56 5.43 -2.88
N ARG A 88 4.47 6.72 -2.55
CA ARG A 88 3.83 7.74 -3.42
C ARG A 88 4.62 8.01 -4.70
N SER A 89 5.95 8.03 -4.62
CA SER A 89 6.81 8.14 -5.79
C SER A 89 6.60 6.95 -6.72
N ALA A 90 6.52 5.73 -6.19
CA ALA A 90 6.24 4.54 -6.96
C ALA A 90 4.84 4.58 -7.58
N GLN A 91 3.81 5.02 -6.84
CA GLN A 91 2.46 5.20 -7.36
C GLN A 91 2.41 6.23 -8.50
N LYS A 92 3.07 7.38 -8.32
CA LYS A 92 3.16 8.43 -9.33
C LYS A 92 3.93 7.96 -10.56
N GLN A 93 5.07 7.28 -10.36
CA GLN A 93 5.87 6.69 -11.43
C GLN A 93 5.07 5.64 -12.21
N LEU A 94 4.33 4.77 -11.54
CA LEU A 94 3.49 3.77 -12.20
C LEU A 94 2.38 4.43 -13.03
N ASN A 95 1.72 5.45 -12.50
CA ASN A 95 0.71 6.21 -13.25
C ASN A 95 1.33 6.93 -14.46
N GLU A 96 2.51 7.53 -14.29
CA GLU A 96 3.23 8.18 -15.38
C GLU A 96 3.66 7.18 -16.46
N VAL A 97 4.15 6.00 -16.07
CA VAL A 97 4.47 4.90 -16.99
C VAL A 97 3.21 4.47 -17.76
N ASN A 98 2.08 4.28 -17.09
CA ASN A 98 0.81 3.91 -17.74
C ASN A 98 0.34 4.98 -18.74
N GLN A 99 0.44 6.27 -18.39
CA GLN A 99 0.15 7.36 -19.32
C GLN A 99 1.08 7.35 -20.53
N GLN A 100 2.38 7.14 -20.33
CA GLN A 100 3.35 7.06 -21.42
C GLN A 100 3.08 5.84 -22.32
N ILE A 101 2.74 4.69 -21.74
CA ILE A 101 2.35 3.50 -22.50
C ILE A 101 1.11 3.82 -23.35
N ALA A 102 0.07 4.42 -22.77
CA ALA A 102 -1.16 4.77 -23.48
C ALA A 102 -0.89 5.68 -24.69
N VAL A 103 -0.14 6.77 -24.50
CA VAL A 103 0.19 7.72 -25.57
C VAL A 103 1.02 7.04 -26.67
N LYS A 104 2.12 6.38 -26.30
CA LYS A 104 3.05 5.77 -27.27
C LYS A 104 2.41 4.60 -28.00
N ALA A 105 1.60 3.79 -27.33
CA ALA A 105 0.86 2.72 -27.98
C ALA A 105 -0.15 3.30 -28.98
N HIS A 106 -0.89 4.36 -28.62
CA HIS A 106 -1.82 4.99 -29.55
C HIS A 106 -1.12 5.56 -30.79
N GLU A 107 0.01 6.24 -30.61
CA GLU A 107 0.85 6.73 -31.71
C GLU A 107 1.35 5.60 -32.61
N LEU A 108 1.86 4.51 -32.01
CA LEU A 108 2.34 3.34 -32.73
C LEU A 108 1.19 2.65 -33.50
N ALA A 109 0.01 2.54 -32.90
CA ALA A 109 -1.15 1.97 -33.58
C ALA A 109 -1.51 2.77 -34.83
N ASN A 110 -1.55 4.10 -34.75
CA ASN A 110 -1.81 4.96 -35.92
C ASN A 110 -0.75 4.76 -37.01
N LEU A 111 0.53 4.68 -36.64
CA LEU A 111 1.62 4.41 -37.62
C LEU A 111 1.49 3.02 -38.27
N LEU A 112 1.11 2.00 -37.51
CA LEU A 112 0.90 0.65 -38.03
C LEU A 112 -0.31 0.56 -38.96
N GLU A 113 -1.38 1.29 -38.65
CA GLU A 113 -2.57 1.44 -39.50
C GLU A 113 -2.21 2.13 -40.82
N SER A 114 -1.60 3.32 -40.76
CA SER A 114 -1.16 4.04 -41.97
C SER A 114 -0.17 3.23 -42.82
N ARG A 115 0.76 2.50 -42.19
CA ARG A 115 1.66 1.60 -42.92
C ARG A 115 0.88 0.51 -43.67
N SER A 116 -0.14 -0.08 -43.03
CA SER A 116 -0.96 -1.12 -43.64
C SER A 116 -1.78 -0.57 -44.80
N GLU A 117 -2.35 0.62 -44.65
CA GLU A 117 -3.05 1.32 -45.74
C GLU A 117 -2.15 1.58 -46.94
N LEU A 118 -0.94 2.09 -46.72
CA LEU A 118 0.02 2.35 -47.80
C LEU A 118 0.43 1.07 -48.54
N ILE A 119 0.69 -0.03 -47.81
CA ILE A 119 1.01 -1.32 -48.43
C ILE A 119 -0.16 -1.84 -49.26
N ASN A 120 -1.40 -1.60 -48.83
CA ASN A 120 -2.59 -2.09 -49.52
C ASN A 120 -3.02 -1.22 -50.71
N THR A 121 -2.58 0.04 -50.78
CA THR A 121 -3.06 1.03 -51.76
C THR A 121 -1.98 1.54 -52.72
N SER A 122 -0.70 1.27 -52.43
CA SER A 122 0.43 1.68 -53.28
C SER A 122 1.07 0.49 -53.99
N ASP A 123 1.97 0.78 -54.93
CA ASP A 123 2.78 -0.24 -55.62
C ASP A 123 4.00 -0.71 -54.78
N PHE A 124 4.11 -0.28 -53.52
CA PHE A 124 5.23 -0.59 -52.63
C PHE A 124 4.85 -1.62 -51.57
N THR A 125 5.78 -2.53 -51.29
CA THR A 125 5.68 -3.52 -50.20
C THR A 125 6.91 -3.48 -49.30
N THR A 126 6.78 -3.97 -48.07
CA THR A 126 7.89 -4.07 -47.12
C THR A 126 7.80 -5.35 -46.31
N PRO A 127 8.91 -6.08 -46.07
CA PRO A 127 8.92 -7.34 -45.34
C PRO A 127 8.80 -7.10 -43.84
N THR A 128 7.63 -6.67 -43.40
CA THR A 128 7.29 -6.45 -41.99
C THR A 128 6.25 -7.46 -41.52
N HIS A 129 6.14 -7.67 -40.21
CA HIS A 129 5.06 -8.50 -39.68
C HIS A 129 3.70 -7.86 -39.93
N TYR A 130 2.78 -8.66 -40.44
CA TYR A 130 1.38 -8.31 -40.65
C TYR A 130 0.42 -9.26 -39.90
N HIS A 131 0.90 -10.42 -39.45
CA HIS A 131 0.11 -11.40 -38.69
C HIS A 131 0.62 -11.52 -37.25
N ILE A 132 -0.28 -11.36 -36.26
CA ILE A 132 0.05 -11.43 -34.83
C ILE A 132 0.75 -12.72 -34.43
N GLY A 133 0.32 -13.84 -34.97
CA GLY A 133 0.93 -15.13 -34.68
C GLY A 133 2.42 -15.23 -35.09
N ASN A 134 2.89 -14.47 -36.09
CA ASN A 134 4.32 -14.40 -36.40
C ASN A 134 5.06 -13.62 -35.31
N VAL A 135 4.48 -12.50 -34.85
CA VAL A 135 5.02 -11.70 -33.75
C VAL A 135 5.11 -12.52 -32.46
N ILE A 136 4.06 -13.26 -32.08
CA ILE A 136 4.05 -14.13 -30.90
C ILE A 136 5.16 -15.18 -31.00
N ARG A 137 5.27 -15.84 -32.16
CA ARG A 137 6.29 -16.88 -32.38
C ARG A 137 7.70 -16.32 -32.22
N GLU A 138 7.98 -15.15 -32.79
CA GLU A 138 9.29 -14.53 -32.74
C GLU A 138 9.64 -13.98 -31.36
N ALA A 139 8.69 -13.32 -30.69
CA ALA A 139 8.85 -12.87 -29.31
C ALA A 139 9.09 -14.03 -28.32
N SER A 140 8.62 -15.23 -28.65
CA SER A 140 8.67 -16.40 -27.75
C SER A 140 9.81 -17.39 -28.05
N GLN A 141 10.74 -17.05 -28.95
CA GLN A 141 11.80 -17.99 -29.37
C GLN A 141 12.71 -18.46 -28.23
N SER A 142 12.91 -17.63 -27.20
CA SER A 142 13.69 -17.97 -26.01
C SER A 142 12.90 -18.79 -24.97
N ASN A 143 11.58 -18.91 -25.11
CA ASN A 143 10.73 -19.62 -24.16
C ASN A 143 10.65 -21.12 -24.52
N PRO A 144 11.27 -22.03 -23.75
CA PRO A 144 11.29 -23.46 -24.06
C PRO A 144 9.90 -24.11 -24.00
N TYR A 145 9.01 -23.62 -23.13
CA TYR A 145 7.64 -24.13 -23.02
C TYR A 145 6.81 -23.76 -24.25
N PHE A 146 6.95 -22.53 -24.74
CA PHE A 146 6.30 -22.12 -25.98
C PHE A 146 6.75 -23.00 -27.15
N ARG A 147 8.07 -23.19 -27.31
CA ARG A 147 8.61 -24.01 -28.42
C ARG A 147 8.13 -25.46 -28.37
N SER A 148 8.09 -26.04 -27.18
CA SER A 148 7.77 -27.47 -27.00
C SER A 148 6.28 -27.77 -27.07
N HIS A 149 5.42 -26.83 -26.63
CA HIS A 149 3.99 -27.10 -26.45
C HIS A 149 3.07 -26.24 -27.32
N LEU A 150 3.43 -25.00 -27.64
CA LEU A 150 2.51 -24.04 -28.25
C LEU A 150 2.89 -23.65 -29.69
N GLN A 151 4.15 -23.76 -30.06
CA GLN A 151 4.63 -23.30 -31.36
C GLN A 151 3.98 -24.07 -32.53
N ALA A 152 3.87 -25.39 -32.42
CA ALA A 152 3.23 -26.23 -33.43
C ALA A 152 1.73 -25.93 -33.53
N GLU A 153 1.05 -25.86 -32.39
CA GLU A 153 -0.39 -25.55 -32.32
C GLU A 153 -0.71 -24.16 -32.89
N LEU A 154 0.07 -23.14 -32.54
CA LEU A 154 -0.10 -21.79 -33.08
C LEU A 154 0.11 -21.76 -34.61
N LYS A 155 1.08 -22.54 -35.13
CA LYS A 155 1.29 -22.67 -36.57
C LYS A 155 0.11 -23.37 -37.26
N LEU A 156 -0.47 -24.40 -36.64
CA LEU A 156 -1.66 -25.07 -37.16
C LEU A 156 -2.87 -24.14 -37.19
N LEU A 157 -3.08 -23.34 -36.14
CA LEU A 157 -4.14 -22.34 -36.07
C LEU A 157 -4.00 -21.27 -37.16
N GLN A 158 -2.77 -20.78 -37.38
CA GLN A 158 -2.47 -19.85 -38.48
C GLN A 158 -2.78 -20.43 -39.86
N GLY A 159 -2.47 -21.72 -40.06
CA GLY A 159 -2.77 -22.39 -41.32
C GLY A 159 -4.26 -22.66 -41.54
N ARG A 160 -5.04 -22.80 -40.46
CA ARG A 160 -6.47 -23.13 -40.51
C ARG A 160 -7.37 -21.91 -40.72
N PHE A 161 -7.01 -20.76 -40.17
CA PHE A 161 -7.81 -19.55 -40.22
C PHE A 161 -7.07 -18.44 -40.96
N ASP A 162 -7.70 -17.91 -42.00
CA ASP A 162 -7.16 -16.79 -42.78
C ASP A 162 -7.15 -15.47 -41.98
N PHE A 163 -6.57 -14.41 -42.58
CA PHE A 163 -6.35 -13.13 -41.90
C PHE A 163 -7.62 -12.46 -41.36
N LYS A 164 -8.81 -12.77 -41.88
CA LYS A 164 -10.05 -12.10 -41.43
C LYS A 164 -10.50 -12.54 -40.03
N TYR A 165 -9.94 -13.64 -39.52
CA TYR A 165 -10.22 -14.17 -38.19
C TYR A 165 -9.25 -13.67 -37.12
N TRP A 166 -8.18 -12.97 -37.51
CA TRP A 166 -7.17 -12.47 -36.59
C TRP A 166 -7.21 -10.95 -36.54
N PRO A 167 -7.02 -10.35 -35.35
CA PRO A 167 -6.93 -8.91 -35.24
C PRO A 167 -5.70 -8.38 -35.96
N GLN A 168 -5.81 -7.18 -36.51
CA GLN A 168 -4.69 -6.46 -37.06
C GLN A 168 -3.76 -6.00 -35.93
N LEU A 169 -2.48 -5.80 -36.24
CA LEU A 169 -1.49 -5.40 -35.23
C LEU A 169 -1.84 -4.06 -34.57
N HIS A 170 -2.33 -3.08 -35.33
CA HIS A 170 -2.73 -1.79 -34.77
C HIS A 170 -3.89 -1.93 -33.78
N GLU A 171 -4.86 -2.81 -34.02
CA GLU A 171 -5.99 -3.04 -33.11
C GLU A 171 -5.52 -3.60 -31.77
N LEU A 172 -4.56 -4.54 -31.78
CA LEU A 172 -3.95 -5.07 -30.56
C LEU A 172 -3.21 -3.99 -29.76
N ILE A 173 -2.47 -3.12 -30.46
CA ILE A 173 -1.79 -2.01 -29.81
C ILE A 173 -2.80 -0.98 -29.27
N ARG A 174 -3.94 -0.75 -29.94
CA ARG A 174 -5.03 0.10 -29.41
C ARG A 174 -5.60 -0.47 -28.12
N VAL A 175 -5.76 -1.79 -28.01
CA VAL A 175 -6.20 -2.44 -26.76
C VAL A 175 -5.19 -2.21 -25.63
N ILE A 176 -3.89 -2.34 -25.90
CA ILE A 176 -2.82 -2.04 -24.91
C ILE A 176 -2.87 -0.57 -24.49
N ALA A 177 -3.10 0.34 -25.44
CA ALA A 177 -3.22 1.77 -25.15
C ALA A 177 -4.38 2.05 -24.19
N GLU A 178 -5.53 1.43 -24.44
CA GLU A 178 -6.72 1.60 -23.62
C GLU A 178 -6.58 0.95 -22.24
N ASP A 179 -6.01 -0.26 -22.17
CA ASP A 179 -5.69 -0.94 -20.90
C ASP A 179 -4.81 -0.07 -20.01
N ALA A 180 -3.72 0.48 -20.56
CA ALA A 180 -2.84 1.39 -19.84
C ALA A 180 -3.54 2.71 -19.45
N ARG A 181 -4.47 3.20 -20.26
CA ARG A 181 -5.24 4.43 -19.97
C ARG A 181 -6.15 4.28 -18.76
N VAL A 182 -6.74 3.10 -18.56
CA VAL A 182 -7.68 2.82 -17.46
C VAL A 182 -7.03 2.15 -16.25
N ALA A 183 -5.78 1.69 -16.37
CA ALA A 183 -5.01 1.09 -15.30
C ALA A 183 -4.61 2.13 -14.23
N LEU A 184 -5.50 2.35 -13.27
CA LEU A 184 -5.22 3.16 -12.08
C LEU A 184 -4.48 2.33 -11.02
N PRO A 185 -3.41 2.85 -10.39
CA PRO A 185 -2.76 2.19 -9.26
C PRO A 185 -3.75 1.98 -8.11
N THR A 186 -4.01 0.72 -7.76
CA THR A 186 -4.84 0.35 -6.60
C THR A 186 -3.95 -0.05 -5.44
N ALA A 187 -4.29 0.42 -4.24
CA ALA A 187 -3.62 0.01 -3.02
C ALA A 187 -3.98 -1.45 -2.71
N ILE A 188 -3.02 -2.22 -2.18
CA ILE A 188 -3.19 -3.64 -1.87
C ILE A 188 -4.12 -3.84 -0.65
N ASP A 189 -4.18 -2.86 0.24
CA ASP A 189 -5.02 -2.85 1.43
C ASP A 189 -5.56 -1.45 1.77
N SER A 190 -6.62 -1.42 2.58
CA SER A 190 -7.31 -0.19 3.02
C SER A 190 -6.42 0.72 3.87
N VAL A 191 -5.39 0.17 4.53
CA VAL A 191 -4.41 0.90 5.33
C VAL A 191 -3.49 1.71 4.44
N THR A 192 -3.01 1.11 3.36
CA THR A 192 -2.20 1.72 2.31
C THR A 192 -3.02 2.79 1.59
N GLU A 193 -4.27 2.50 1.24
CA GLU A 193 -5.19 3.48 0.66
C GLU A 193 -5.37 4.71 1.56
N ALA A 194 -5.66 4.49 2.86
CA ALA A 194 -5.81 5.55 3.83
C ALA A 194 -4.52 6.39 3.98
N ALA A 195 -3.35 5.74 4.00
CA ALA A 195 -2.05 6.41 4.09
C ALA A 195 -1.66 7.22 2.83
N THR A 196 -2.16 6.83 1.65
CA THR A 196 -1.86 7.49 0.37
C THR A 196 -2.95 8.45 -0.13
N SER A 197 -4.09 8.55 0.58
CA SER A 197 -5.27 9.33 0.15
C SER A 197 -5.10 10.86 0.10
N GLY A 198 -4.11 11.43 0.80
CA GLY A 198 -3.85 12.88 0.86
C GLY A 198 -2.72 13.38 -0.04
N GLU A 199 -2.82 14.63 -0.54
CA GLU A 199 -1.79 15.30 -1.37
C GLU A 199 -0.44 15.52 -0.63
N ARG A 200 -0.41 15.48 0.70
CA ARG A 200 0.79 15.61 1.56
C ARG A 200 0.77 14.56 2.66
N ALA A 201 1.94 14.19 3.20
CA ALA A 201 2.00 13.27 4.34
C ALA A 201 1.55 14.05 5.56
N SER A 202 0.28 13.92 5.92
CA SER A 202 -0.31 14.72 6.97
C SER A 202 -0.51 13.87 8.22
N LEU A 203 -0.44 14.51 9.38
CA LEU A 203 -0.80 13.88 10.65
C LEU A 203 -2.24 13.35 10.65
N ALA A 204 -3.11 13.92 9.79
CA ALA A 204 -4.46 13.44 9.55
C ALA A 204 -4.49 12.06 8.88
N ASP A 205 -3.62 11.80 7.89
CA ASP A 205 -3.55 10.49 7.22
C ASP A 205 -2.99 9.43 8.15
N TYR A 206 -2.03 9.79 9.00
CA TYR A 206 -1.56 8.93 10.10
C TYR A 206 -2.70 8.53 11.03
N PHE A 207 -3.47 9.49 11.54
CA PHE A 207 -4.57 9.17 12.45
C PHE A 207 -5.67 8.38 11.76
N ARG A 208 -5.94 8.62 10.47
CA ARG A 208 -6.90 7.83 9.70
C ARG A 208 -6.46 6.38 9.59
N ALA A 209 -5.22 6.14 9.14
CA ALA A 209 -4.66 4.79 9.05
C ALA A 209 -4.59 4.09 10.42
N PHE A 210 -4.22 4.82 11.47
CA PHE A 210 -4.15 4.28 12.82
C PHE A 210 -5.53 3.89 13.37
N PHE A 211 -6.55 4.73 13.20
CA PHE A 211 -7.89 4.38 13.66
C PHE A 211 -8.53 3.28 12.83
N GLU A 212 -8.28 3.24 11.52
CA GLU A 212 -8.73 2.14 10.67
C GLU A 212 -8.09 0.81 11.08
N ALA A 213 -6.77 0.80 11.33
CA ALA A 213 -6.08 -0.39 11.79
C ALA A 213 -6.59 -0.89 13.15
N ILE A 214 -7.04 0.00 14.04
CA ILE A 214 -7.73 -0.38 15.27
C ILE A 214 -9.08 -1.03 14.96
N GLU A 215 -9.89 -0.46 14.07
CA GLU A 215 -11.20 -1.02 13.70
C GLU A 215 -11.06 -2.41 13.07
N CYS A 216 -10.14 -2.61 12.13
CA CYS A 216 -9.86 -3.90 11.49
C CYS A 216 -9.33 -4.96 12.46
N ASN A 217 -8.82 -4.56 13.63
CA ASN A 217 -8.31 -5.48 14.65
C ASN A 217 -9.28 -5.71 15.80
N ARG A 218 -10.54 -5.28 15.67
CA ARG A 218 -11.60 -5.61 16.63
C ARG A 218 -12.07 -7.05 16.50
N HIS A 219 -12.63 -7.62 17.56
CA HIS A 219 -13.20 -8.96 17.57
C HIS A 219 -14.25 -9.17 16.47
N LYS A 220 -15.09 -8.15 16.19
CA LYS A 220 -16.07 -8.19 15.10
C LYS A 220 -15.43 -8.40 13.71
N GLU A 221 -14.17 -7.99 13.54
CA GLU A 221 -13.37 -8.14 12.32
C GLU A 221 -12.31 -9.26 12.46
N TYR A 222 -12.55 -10.23 13.35
CA TYR A 222 -11.64 -11.36 13.62
C TYR A 222 -10.26 -10.99 14.21
N GLY A 223 -10.12 -9.78 14.76
CA GLY A 223 -8.92 -9.35 15.47
C GLY A 223 -8.93 -9.68 16.97
N PHE A 224 -7.98 -9.09 17.72
CA PHE A 224 -7.77 -9.35 19.16
C PHE A 224 -8.23 -8.21 20.09
N LEU A 225 -8.71 -7.09 19.53
CA LEU A 225 -9.15 -5.94 20.32
C LEU A 225 -10.64 -6.07 20.68
N PRO A 226 -11.05 -5.75 21.92
CA PRO A 226 -12.46 -5.64 22.26
C PRO A 226 -13.21 -4.63 21.38
N ASP A 227 -14.47 -4.91 21.04
CA ASP A 227 -15.26 -4.04 20.16
C ASP A 227 -15.52 -2.65 20.75
N ASP A 228 -15.53 -2.53 22.08
CA ASP A 228 -15.68 -1.28 22.82
C ASP A 228 -14.35 -0.60 23.17
N PHE A 229 -13.21 -1.19 22.75
CA PHE A 229 -11.90 -0.66 23.06
C PHE A 229 -11.71 0.75 22.48
N LYS A 230 -11.35 1.69 23.34
CA LYS A 230 -11.05 3.07 22.96
C LYS A 230 -10.08 3.71 23.95
N LEU A 231 -9.00 4.29 23.46
CA LEU A 231 -8.12 5.15 24.27
C LEU A 231 -8.63 6.59 24.36
N THR A 232 -8.27 7.25 25.47
CA THR A 232 -8.43 8.69 25.61
C THR A 232 -7.64 9.43 24.54
N ASP A 233 -8.16 10.59 24.14
CA ASP A 233 -7.50 11.45 23.14
C ASP A 233 -6.11 11.89 23.63
N SER A 234 -5.95 12.10 24.94
CA SER A 234 -4.66 12.42 25.57
C SER A 234 -3.64 11.29 25.42
N SER A 235 -4.02 10.04 25.71
CA SER A 235 -3.10 8.90 25.59
C SER A 235 -2.68 8.66 24.14
N ILE A 236 -3.59 8.89 23.18
CA ILE A 236 -3.27 8.80 21.75
C ILE A 236 -2.30 9.90 21.34
N ALA A 237 -2.51 11.14 21.80
CA ALA A 237 -1.61 12.24 21.53
C ALA A 237 -0.20 11.97 22.11
N THR A 238 -0.12 11.50 23.35
CA THR A 238 1.16 11.11 23.97
C THR A 238 1.86 10.00 23.20
N LEU A 239 1.16 8.92 22.85
CA LEU A 239 1.72 7.83 22.04
C LEU A 239 2.29 8.35 20.72
N ALA A 240 1.51 9.12 19.98
CA ALA A 240 1.92 9.68 18.70
C ALA A 240 3.12 10.64 18.82
N ASN A 241 3.12 11.56 19.80
CA ASN A 241 4.24 12.47 20.04
C ASN A 241 5.54 11.72 20.32
N CYS A 242 5.50 10.68 21.17
CA CYS A 242 6.69 9.90 21.51
C CYS A 242 7.19 9.05 20.34
N ALA A 243 6.28 8.50 19.52
CA ALA A 243 6.65 7.62 18.40
C ALA A 243 7.12 8.39 17.16
N LEU A 244 6.45 9.51 16.83
CA LEU A 244 6.76 10.34 15.66
C LEU A 244 7.92 11.31 15.90
N LEU A 245 8.33 11.52 17.15
CA LEU A 245 9.39 12.45 17.53
C LEU A 245 9.09 13.88 17.04
N LEU A 246 7.84 14.33 17.21
CA LEU A 246 7.41 15.66 16.78
C LEU A 246 8.18 16.74 17.55
N GLU A 247 8.56 17.81 16.86
CA GLU A 247 9.17 18.99 17.46
C GLU A 247 8.20 19.67 18.43
N PRO A 248 8.67 20.41 19.45
CA PRO A 248 7.82 21.04 20.46
C PRO A 248 6.65 21.87 19.89
N GLU A 249 6.89 22.56 18.77
CA GLU A 249 5.89 23.38 18.07
C GLU A 249 4.85 22.57 17.30
N GLU A 250 5.17 21.31 16.97
CA GLU A 250 4.33 20.38 16.22
C GLU A 250 3.65 19.33 17.13
N MET A 251 3.99 19.31 18.42
CA MET A 251 3.40 18.39 19.39
C MET A 251 1.88 18.57 19.44
N ILE A 252 1.19 17.44 19.43
CA ILE A 252 -0.26 17.41 19.51
C ILE A 252 -0.75 17.19 20.93
N ASP A 253 -1.95 17.71 21.20
CA ASP A 253 -2.64 17.55 22.46
C ASP A 253 -3.92 16.70 22.31
N GLY A 254 -4.54 16.35 23.43
CA GLY A 254 -5.82 15.64 23.43
C GLY A 254 -6.92 16.36 22.63
N PRO A 255 -7.10 17.69 22.77
CA PRO A 255 -8.02 18.47 21.94
C PRO A 255 -7.84 18.31 20.43
N TYR A 256 -6.60 18.27 19.92
CA TYR A 256 -6.33 18.03 18.50
C TYR A 256 -6.91 16.69 18.03
N VAL A 257 -6.61 15.59 18.74
CA VAL A 257 -7.09 14.24 18.42
C VAL A 257 -8.61 14.14 18.51
N LYS A 258 -9.22 14.81 19.51
CA LYS A 258 -10.68 14.89 19.66
C LYS A 258 -11.34 15.58 18.47
N ASN A 259 -10.78 16.72 18.06
CA ASN A 259 -11.28 17.48 16.92
C ASN A 259 -11.15 16.68 15.62
N PHE A 260 -10.04 15.96 15.44
CA PHE A 260 -9.84 15.05 14.32
C PHE A 260 -10.92 13.97 14.27
N ARG A 261 -11.15 13.25 15.38
CA ARG A 261 -12.21 12.21 15.48
C ARG A 261 -13.59 12.76 15.16
N SER A 262 -13.90 13.97 15.62
CA SER A 262 -15.18 14.64 15.34
C SER A 262 -15.35 14.95 13.84
N ARG A 263 -14.29 15.44 13.19
CA ARG A 263 -14.28 15.73 11.74
C ARG A 263 -14.43 14.46 10.90
N GLU A 264 -13.68 13.40 11.20
CA GLU A 264 -13.77 12.14 10.45
C GLU A 264 -15.15 11.48 10.58
N ARG A 265 -15.78 11.52 11.76
CA ARG A 265 -17.17 11.05 11.92
C ARG A 265 -18.15 11.81 11.03
N LYS A 266 -18.00 13.14 10.94
CA LYS A 266 -18.83 13.94 10.04
C LYS A 266 -18.59 13.57 8.58
N ARG A 267 -17.32 13.39 8.17
CA ARG A 267 -16.93 12.97 6.81
C ARG A 267 -17.58 11.65 6.42
N LEU A 268 -17.52 10.64 7.29
CA LEU A 268 -18.13 9.32 7.06
C LEU A 268 -19.66 9.41 6.98
N ASN A 269 -20.28 10.25 7.82
CA ASN A 269 -21.73 10.43 7.82
C ASN A 269 -22.24 11.29 6.64
N SER A 270 -21.43 12.18 6.09
CA SER A 270 -21.75 13.00 4.91
C SER A 270 -21.48 12.32 3.58
N GLY A 271 -20.92 11.09 3.60
CA GLY A 271 -20.66 10.27 2.42
C GLY A 271 -21.84 9.39 1.99
N PHE A 272 -23.03 9.62 2.56
CA PHE A 272 -24.31 9.05 2.14
C PHE A 272 -25.19 10.12 1.50
#